data_AF-A0A962RQ81-F1
#
_entry.id   AF-A0A962RQ81-F1
#
_cell.length_a   1.000
_cell.length_b   1.000
_cell.length_c   1.000
_cell.angle_alpha   90.00
_cell.angle_beta   90.00
_cell.angle_gamma   90.00
#
_symmetry.space_group_name_H-M   'P 1'
#
loop_
_entity.id
_entity.type
_entity.pdbx_description
1 polymer ?
#
loop_
_entity_poly.entity_id
_entity_poly.type
_entity_poly.pdbx_seq_one_letter_code
_entity_poly.pdbx_strand_id
1 'polypeptide(L)' 'MITRIAPLLFVSLLVLAVPWYWPADDTRVWLGMPAWVCVAIVVSAAASLLTAVLMARPWPGERDDDD' A
#
# COMPACT_ATOMS: atom_id res chain seq x y z
N MET A 1 -7.24 7.94 14.25
CA MET A 1 -6.75 8.84 13.18
C MET A 1 -6.41 8.08 11.91
N ILE A 2 -5.50 7.10 11.95
CA ILE A 2 -5.10 6.25 10.79
C ILE A 2 -6.28 5.67 9.99
N THR A 3 -7.32 5.14 10.65
CA THR A 3 -8.47 4.55 9.94
C THR A 3 -9.24 5.55 9.08
N ARG A 4 -9.29 6.84 9.47
CA ARG A 4 -9.99 7.89 8.69
C ARG A 4 -9.21 8.30 7.44
N ILE A 5 -7.88 8.16 7.47
CA ILE A 5 -6.99 8.50 6.34
C ILE A 5 -6.61 7.28 5.50
N ALA A 6 -6.86 6.06 6.00
CA ALA A 6 -6.56 4.81 5.29
C ALA A 6 -7.08 4.77 3.84
N PRO A 7 -8.30 5.23 3.52
CA PRO A 7 -8.78 5.24 2.13
C PRO A 7 -7.91 6.13 1.24
N LEU A 8 -7.53 7.31 1.73
CA LEU A 8 -6.66 8.24 1.00
C LEU A 8 -5.26 7.66 0.80
N LEU A 9 -4.74 6.94 1.79
CA LEU A 9 -3.47 6.22 1.67
C LEU A 9 -3.54 5.11 0.62
N PHE A 10 -4.61 4.31 0.60
CA PHE A 10 -4.82 3.29 -0.42
C PHE A 10 -4.96 3.87 -1.83
N VAL A 11 -5.70 4.97 -1.99
CA VAL A 11 -5.81 5.66 -3.29
C VAL A 11 -4.45 6.18 -3.74
N SER A 12 -3.67 6.77 -2.83
CA SER A 12 -2.32 7.25 -3.13
C SER A 12 -1.42 6.10 -3.57
N LEU A 13 -1.43 4.98 -2.84
CA LEU A 13 -0.68 3.77 -3.18
C LEU A 13 -1.12 3.22 -4.55
N LEU A 14 -2.42 3.17 -4.85
CA LEU A 14 -2.92 2.71 -6.15
C LEU A 14 -2.39 3.58 -7.30
N VAL A 15 -2.44 4.90 -7.13
CA VAL A 15 -1.94 5.87 -8.11
C VAL A 15 -0.41 5.75 -8.32
N LEU A 16 0.34 5.43 -7.26
CA LEU A 16 1.78 5.18 -7.30
C LEU A 16 2.13 3.81 -7.93
N ALA A 17 1.26 2.81 -7.80
CA ALA A 17 1.52 1.46 -8.31
C ALA A 17 1.49 1.40 -9.84
N VAL A 18 0.64 2.22 -10.48
CA VAL A 18 0.52 2.29 -11.93
C VAL A 18 1.60 3.24 -12.46
N PRO A 19 2.46 2.84 -13.41
CA PRO A 19 3.55 3.68 -13.90
C PRO A 19 3.11 4.71 -14.95
N TRP A 20 1.93 5.32 -14.82
CA TRP A 20 1.41 6.37 -15.71
C TRP A 20 2.27 7.64 -15.78
N TYR A 21 3.09 7.89 -14.76
CA TYR A 21 4.01 9.03 -14.68
C TYR A 21 5.36 8.75 -15.33
N TRP A 22 5.61 7.53 -15.83
CA TRP A 22 6.85 7.19 -16.51
C TRP A 22 6.79 7.40 -18.02
N PRO A 23 7.88 7.90 -18.63
CA PRO A 23 8.00 7.93 -20.07
C PRO A 23 7.88 6.53 -20.67
N ALA A 24 7.23 6.41 -21.83
CA ALA A 24 7.09 5.14 -22.54
C ALA A 24 8.45 4.54 -22.94
N ASP A 25 9.45 5.39 -23.17
CA ASP A 25 10.81 5.00 -23.53
C ASP A 25 11.73 4.76 -22.31
N ASP A 26 11.17 4.76 -21.08
CA ASP A 26 11.97 4.50 -19.89
C ASP A 26 12.42 3.02 -19.86
N THR A 27 13.72 2.84 -20.06
CA THR A 27 14.42 1.55 -20.13
C THR A 27 15.25 1.27 -18.90
N ARG A 28 15.03 1.99 -17.79
CA ARG A 28 15.75 1.75 -16.53
C ARG A 28 15.43 0.35 -16.01
N VAL A 29 16.49 -0.41 -15.76
CA VAL A 29 16.43 -1.76 -15.19
C VAL A 29 17.01 -1.73 -13.79
N TRP A 30 16.23 -2.18 -12.82
CA TRP A 30 16.67 -2.39 -11.44
C TRP A 30 16.51 -3.87 -11.10
N LEU A 31 17.52 -4.49 -10.47
CA LEU A 31 17.48 -5.90 -10.06
C LEU A 31 17.08 -6.88 -11.19
N GLY A 32 17.43 -6.58 -12.45
CA GLY A 32 17.12 -7.41 -13.61
C GLY A 32 15.69 -7.28 -14.16
N MET A 33 14.88 -6.36 -13.62
CA MET A 33 13.51 -6.07 -14.09
C MET A 33 13.36 -4.59 -14.42
N PRO A 34 12.37 -4.19 -15.25
CA PRO A 34 12.07 -2.79 -15.45
C PRO A 34 11.82 -2.12 -14.11
N ALA A 35 12.37 -0.93 -13.90
CA ALA A 35 12.36 -0.30 -12.59
C ALA A 35 10.92 -0.06 -12.07
N TRP A 36 9.91 0.02 -12.94
CA TRP A 36 8.51 0.26 -12.54
C TRP A 36 7.94 -0.98 -11.87
N VAL A 37 8.42 -2.15 -12.26
CA VAL A 37 8.08 -3.42 -11.62
C VAL A 37 8.60 -3.40 -10.18
N CYS A 38 9.83 -2.93 -9.95
CA CYS A 38 10.35 -2.77 -8.60
C CYS A 38 9.49 -1.81 -7.77
N VAL A 39 9.10 -0.65 -8.34
CA VAL A 39 8.24 0.31 -7.66
C VAL A 39 6.87 -0.31 -7.34
N ALA A 40 6.25 -1.00 -8.30
CA ALA A 40 4.96 -1.67 -8.09
C ALA A 40 5.03 -2.73 -6.98
N ILE A 41 6.13 -3.49 -6.88
CA ILE A 41 6.35 -4.46 -5.80
C ILE A 41 6.44 -3.75 -4.45
N VAL A 42 7.24 -2.68 -4.35
CA VAL A 42 7.40 -1.91 -3.10
C VAL A 42 6.08 -1.29 -2.65
N VAL A 43 5.31 -0.72 -3.58
CA VAL A 43 4.00 -0.14 -3.30
C VAL A 43 3.00 -1.22 -2.85
N SER A 44 3.03 -2.40 -3.46
CA SER A 44 2.18 -3.53 -3.06
C SER A 44 2.54 -4.05 -1.67
N ALA A 45 3.83 -4.08 -1.32
CA ALA A 45 4.29 -4.43 0.02
C ALA A 45 3.81 -3.39 1.06
N ALA A 46 3.88 -2.09 0.74
CA ALA A 46 3.37 -1.03 1.60
C ALA A 46 1.85 -1.13 1.82
N ALA A 47 1.08 -1.45 0.77
CA ALA A 47 -0.36 -1.69 0.89
C ALA A 47 -0.69 -2.89 1.78
N SER A 48 0.08 -3.97 1.66
CA SER A 48 -0.06 -5.16 2.52
C SER A 48 0.24 -4.82 3.99
N LEU A 49 1.30 -4.04 4.25
CA LEU A 49 1.64 -3.62 5.61
C LEU A 49 0.57 -2.70 6.20
N LEU A 50 0.06 -1.74 5.42
CA LEU A 50 -1.05 -0.87 5.84
C LEU A 50 -2.28 -1.71 6.21
N THR A 51 -2.59 -2.74 5.41
CA THR A 51 -3.69 -3.67 5.67
C THR A 51 -3.48 -4.42 6.98
N ALA A 52 -2.29 -4.98 7.21
CA ALA A 52 -1.94 -5.66 8.44
C ALA A 52 -2.07 -4.74 9.67
N VAL A 53 -1.61 -3.49 9.58
CA VAL A 53 -1.73 -2.50 10.67
C VAL A 53 -3.20 -2.14 10.96
N LEU A 54 -4.05 -2.10 9.95
CA LEU A 54 -5.49 -1.87 10.14
C LEU A 54 -6.17 -3.07 10.79
N MET A 55 -5.81 -4.29 10.40
CA MET A 55 -6.33 -5.54 10.98
C MET A 55 -5.81 -5.83 12.38
N ALA A 56 -4.63 -5.34 12.74
CA ALA A 56 -4.09 -5.49 14.10
C ALA A 56 -4.88 -4.68 15.16
N ARG A 57 -5.88 -3.89 14.76
CA ARG A 57 -6.73 -3.17 15.72
C ARG A 57 -7.85 -4.07 16.23
N PRO A 58 -8.12 -4.06 17.54
CA PRO A 58 -9.25 -4.79 18.09
C PRO A 58 -10.54 -4.28 17.46
N TRP A 59 -11.43 -5.23 17.15
CA TRP A 59 -12.73 -4.94 16.59
C TRP A 59 -13.53 -4.08 17.58
N PRO A 60 -14.20 -3.00 17.12
CA PRO A 60 -15.05 -2.19 17.98
C PRO A 60 -16.26 -3.02 18.42
N GLY A 61 -16.23 -3.52 19.66
CA GLY A 61 -17.27 -4.38 20.24
C GLY A 61 -16.71 -5.46 21.18
N GLU A 62 -15.43 -5.83 21.03
CA GLU A 62 -14.78 -6.90 21.81
C GLU A 62 -14.38 -6.52 23.26
N ARG A 63 -14.95 -5.45 23.82
CA ARG A 63 -14.54 -4.90 25.14
C ARG A 63 -15.63 -4.95 26.22
N ASP A 64 -16.76 -5.59 25.97
CA ASP A 64 -17.89 -5.61 26.90
C ASP A 64 -18.11 -6.96 27.62
N ASP A 65 -17.23 -7.95 27.45
CA ASP A 65 -17.34 -9.27 28.13
C ASP A 65 -16.03 -9.63 28.85
N ASP A 66 -15.70 -8.95 29.94
CA ASP A 66 -14.77 -9.44 30.99
C ASP A 66 -15.13 -8.70 32.31
N ASP A 67 -16.15 -9.23 33.00
CA ASP A 67 -16.36 -9.10 34.46
C ASP A 67 -15.41 -10.07 35.20
#